data_AF-A0A968IV04-F1
#
_entry.id   AF-A0A968IV04-F1
#
_cell.length_a   1.000
_cell.length_b   1.000
_cell.length_c   1.000
_cell.angle_alpha   90.00
_cell.angle_beta   90.00
_cell.angle_gamma   90.00
#
_symmetry.space_group_name_H-M   'P 1'
#
loop_
_entity.id
_entity.type
_entity.pdbx_description
1 polymer ?
#
loop_
_entity_poly.entity_id
_entity_poly.type
_entity_poly.pdbx_seq_one_letter_code
_entity_poly.pdbx_strand_id
1 'polypeptide(L)' 'MKPKFQDDKLSTKFGSLPQEAVDEAIEQHRSLGHAIAQTDDHGNVIEIQPEDITPLAEKLKQRQQHQTNQIGIC' A
#
# COMPACT_ATOMS: atom_id res chain seq x y z
N MET A 1 18.87 -4.11 2.90
CA MET A 1 17.44 -4.46 2.79
C MET A 1 16.76 -3.32 2.06
N LYS A 2 16.13 -3.55 0.90
CA LYS A 2 15.33 -2.52 0.22
C LYS A 2 13.99 -2.38 0.98
N PRO A 3 13.54 -1.16 1.30
CA PRO A 3 12.25 -0.96 1.97
C PRO A 3 11.11 -1.32 1.01
N LYS A 4 10.25 -2.27 1.41
CA LYS A 4 8.98 -2.55 0.72
C LYS A 4 8.00 -1.42 1.01
N PHE A 5 7.28 -0.97 -0.01
CA PHE A 5 6.24 0.05 0.14
C PHE A 5 5.08 -0.47 1.00
N GLN A 6 4.77 0.25 2.09
CA GLN A 6 3.61 0.05 2.95
C GLN A 6 2.77 1.33 2.93
N ASP A 7 1.55 1.23 2.41
CA ASP A 7 0.64 2.33 2.06
C ASP A 7 0.07 3.16 3.22
N ASP A 8 0.60 2.99 4.44
CA ASP A 8 0.08 3.65 5.64
C ASP A 8 0.06 5.18 5.55
N LYS A 9 0.91 5.77 4.69
CA LYS A 9 1.01 7.23 4.51
C LYS A 9 -0.02 7.84 3.56
N LEU A 10 -0.68 7.04 2.72
CA LEU A 10 -1.78 7.53 1.87
C LEU A 10 -3.08 7.68 2.68
N SER A 11 -3.23 6.88 3.74
CA SER A 11 -4.40 6.94 4.64
C SER A 11 -4.52 8.27 5.38
N THR A 12 -3.42 8.95 5.70
CA THR A 12 -3.45 10.18 6.52
C THR A 12 -3.83 11.42 5.73
N LYS A 13 -3.56 11.46 4.41
CA LYS A 13 -3.80 12.64 3.57
C LYS A 13 -5.19 12.70 2.93
N PHE A 14 -5.84 11.54 2.73
CA PHE A 14 -7.07 11.47 1.95
C PHE A 14 -8.37 11.30 2.75
N GLY A 15 -8.34 11.42 4.08
CA GLY A 15 -9.44 11.79 5.00
C GLY A 15 -10.79 11.04 4.94
N SER A 16 -11.07 10.23 3.93
CA SER A 16 -12.36 9.60 3.63
C SER A 16 -12.36 8.79 2.32
N LEU A 17 -11.33 8.83 1.47
CA LEU A 17 -11.27 7.91 0.33
C LEU A 17 -11.18 6.47 0.86
N PRO A 18 -12.03 5.54 0.36
CA PRO A 18 -11.93 4.15 0.75
C PRO A 18 -10.55 3.66 0.33
N GLN A 19 -9.77 3.22 1.33
CA GLN A 19 -8.41 2.72 1.15
C GLN A 19 -8.35 1.60 0.09
N GLU A 20 -9.45 0.87 -0.06
CA GLU A 20 -9.71 -0.12 -1.10
C GLU A 20 -9.62 0.45 -2.52
N ALA A 21 -10.23 1.61 -2.81
CA ALA A 21 -10.17 2.22 -4.14
C ALA A 21 -8.75 2.72 -4.49
N VAL A 22 -8.01 3.20 -3.48
CA VAL A 22 -6.61 3.61 -3.64
C VAL A 22 -5.74 2.38 -3.91
N ASP A 23 -5.93 1.33 -3.11
CA ASP A 23 -5.25 0.03 -3.27
C ASP A 23 -5.50 -0.58 -4.67
N GLU A 24 -6.74 -0.55 -5.15
CA GLU A 24 -7.11 -1.04 -6.49
C GLU A 24 -6.48 -0.21 -7.60
N ALA A 25 -6.49 1.12 -7.49
CA ALA A 25 -5.87 1.99 -8.48
C ALA A 25 -4.35 1.76 -8.56
N ILE A 26 -3.68 1.60 -7.43
CA ILE A 26 -2.24 1.28 -7.36
C ILE A 26 -1.96 -0.09 -7.99
N GLU A 27 -2.80 -1.09 -7.72
CA GLU A 27 -2.66 -2.43 -8.30
C GLU A 27 -2.83 -2.41 -9.82
N GLN A 28 -3.77 -1.63 -10.35
CA GLN A 28 -3.91 -1.46 -11.80
C GLN A 28 -2.65 -0.88 -12.43
N HIS A 29 -2.09 0.20 -11.86
CA HIS A 29 -0.85 0.80 -12.34
C HIS A 29 0.32 -0.19 -12.29
N ARG A 30 0.45 -0.94 -11.19
CA ARG A 30 1.45 -2.01 -11.04
C ARG A 30 1.31 -3.08 -12.12
N SER A 31 0.08 -3.56 -12.37
CA SER A 31 -0.21 -4.62 -13.35
C SER A 31 0.10 -4.21 -14.79
N LEU A 32 0.03 -2.90 -15.07
CA LEU A 32 0.40 -2.30 -16.35
C LEU A 32 1.90 -1.99 -16.46
N GLY A 33 2.68 -2.20 -15.39
CA GLY A 33 4.10 -1.88 -15.34
C GLY A 33 4.37 -0.38 -15.20
N HIS A 34 3.43 0.40 -14.68
CA HIS A 34 3.58 1.83 -14.45
C HIS A 34 4.12 2.12 -13.04
N ALA A 35 5.15 2.96 -12.98
CA ALA A 35 5.64 3.52 -11.73
C ALA A 35 4.64 4.52 -11.14
N ILE A 36 4.69 4.70 -9.82
CA ILE A 36 3.90 5.70 -9.10
C ILE A 36 4.82 6.73 -8.44
N ALA A 37 4.34 7.96 -8.32
CA ALA A 37 5.03 9.02 -7.58
C ALA A 37 4.45 9.14 -6.18
N GLN A 38 5.31 9.19 -5.17
CA GLN A 38 4.92 9.47 -3.79
C GLN A 38 5.81 10.56 -3.21
N THR A 39 5.26 11.38 -2.30
CA THR A 39 6.08 12.29 -1.51
C THR A 39 6.64 11.59 -0.27
N ASP A 40 7.94 11.72 -0.02
CA ASP A 40 8.59 11.27 1.22
C ASP A 40 8.26 12.20 2.42
N ASP A 41 8.80 11.89 3.60
CA ASP A 41 8.57 12.69 4.82
C ASP A 41 9.18 14.09 4.77
N HIS A 42 10.11 14.32 3.84
CA HIS A 42 10.81 15.60 3.67
C HIS A 42 10.17 16.46 2.58
N GLY A 43 9.10 15.99 1.94
CA GLY A 43 8.42 16.72 0.86
C GLY A 43 9.01 16.45 -0.53
N ASN A 44 9.98 15.55 -0.67
CA ASN A 44 10.54 15.20 -1.98
C ASN A 44 9.65 14.18 -2.68
N VAL A 45 9.51 14.32 -4.00
CA VAL A 45 8.84 13.31 -4.82
C VAL A 45 9.83 12.18 -5.10
N ILE A 46 9.45 10.97 -4.72
CA ILE A 46 10.12 9.72 -5.04
C ILE A 46 9.29 8.92 -6.05
N GLU A 47 9.98 8.26 -6.97
CA GLU A 47 9.36 7.33 -7.92
C GLU A 47 9.48 5.90 -7.37
N ILE A 48 8.36 5.18 -7.36
CA ILE A 48 8.27 3.79 -6.89
C ILE A 48 7.98 2.91 -8.10
N GLN A 49 8.89 1.99 -8.39
CA GLN A 49 8.77 1.08 -9.51
C GLN A 49 7.73 -0.03 -9.22
N PRO A 50 7.06 -0.59 -10.25
CA PRO A 50 6.05 -1.63 -10.08
C PRO A 50 6.51 -2.84 -9.26
N GLU A 51 7.76 -3.26 -9.43
CA GLU A 51 8.37 -4.38 -8.73
C GLU A 51 8.57 -4.14 -7.22
N ASP A 52 8.62 -2.88 -6.81
CA ASP A 52 8.77 -2.48 -5.41
C ASP A 52 7.39 -2.29 -4.71
N ILE A 53 6.28 -2.35 -5.46
CA ILE A 53 4.90 -2.27 -4.96
C ILE A 53 4.43 -3.67 -4.50
N THR A 54 4.01 -3.76 -3.25
CA THR A 54 3.40 -5.00 -2.71
C THR A 54 2.05 -5.27 -3.40
N PRO A 55 1.82 -6.46 -3.99
CA PRO A 55 0.56 -6.80 -4.63
C PRO A 55 -0.65 -6.68 -3.69
N LEU A 56 -1.80 -6.27 -4.22
CA LEU A 56 -3.04 -6.16 -3.44
C LEU A 56 -3.44 -7.47 -2.76
N ALA A 57 -3.28 -8.60 -3.46
CA ALA A 57 -3.56 -9.92 -2.90
C ALA A 57 -2.71 -10.23 -1.66
N GLU A 58 -1.43 -9.83 -1.65
CA GLU A 58 -0.55 -9.99 -0.49
C GLU A 58 -0.95 -9.06 0.66
N LYS A 59 -1.31 -7.81 0.37
CA LYS A 59 -1.84 -6.86 1.37
C LYS A 59 -3.11 -7.39 2.04
N LEU A 60 -4.06 -7.92 1.26
CA LEU A 60 -5.31 -8.48 1.79
C LEU A 60 -5.07 -9.69 2.69
N LYS A 61 -4.13 -10.57 2.31
CA LYS A 61 -3.73 -11.70 3.14
C LYS A 61 -3.11 -11.26 4.47
N GLN A 62 -2.26 -10.22 4.45
CA GLN A 62 -1.66 -9.66 5.66
C GLN A 62 -2.72 -9.02 6.58
N ARG A 63 -3.72 -8.32 6.03
CA ARG A 63 -4.85 -7.77 6.81
C ARG A 63 -5.65 -8.89 7.50
N GLN A 64 -5.96 -9.95 6.77
CA GLN A 64 -6.68 -11.10 7.31
C GLN A 64 -5.88 -11.82 8.41
N GLN A 65 -4.56 -11.98 8.23
CA GLN A 65 -3.68 -12.57 9.25
C GLN A 65 -3.57 -11.69 10.51
N HIS A 66 -3.46 -10.37 10.36
CA HIS A 66 -3.48 -9.46 11.51
C HIS A 66 -4.81 -9.46 12.27
N GLN A 67 -5.94 -9.55 11.56
CA GLN A 67 -7.26 -9.70 12.18
C GLN A 67 -7.40 -11.07 12.88
N THR A 68 -6.93 -12.16 12.27
CA THR A 68 -7.00 -13.50 12.88
C THR A 68 -6.16 -13.59 14.15
N ASN A 69 -5.00 -12.92 14.21
CA ASN A 69 -4.16 -12.88 15.41
C ASN A 69 -4.72 -12.01 16.55
N GLN A 70 -5.69 -11.13 16.31
CA GLN A 70 -6.35 -10.35 17.36
C GLN A 70 -7.57 -11.05 17.98
N ILE A 71 -8.13 -12.06 17.32
CA ILE A 71 -9.35 -12.77 17.79
C ILE A 71 -8.99 -14.04 18.58
N GLY A 72 -7.71 -14.44 18.61
CA GLY A 72 -7.23 -15.67 19.25
C GLY A 72 -6.73 -15.54 20.70
N ILE A 73 -7.16 -14.54 21.46
CA ILE A 73 -6.84 -14.43 22.91
C ILE A 73 -8.09 -13.96 23.67
N CYS A 74 -9.00 -14.88 23.97
CA CYS A 74 -9.96 -14.84 25.08
C CYS A 74 -10.42 -16.27 25.36
#